data_AF-A0A2E2EBH5-F1
#
_entry.id   AF-A0A2E2EBH5-F1
#
_cell.length_a   1.000
_cell.length_b   1.000
_cell.length_c   1.000
_cell.angle_alpha   90.00
_cell.angle_beta   90.00
_cell.angle_gamma   90.00
#
_symmetry.space_group_name_H-M   'P 1'
#
loop_
_entity.id
_entity.type
_entity.pdbx_description
1 polymer ?
#
loop_
_entity_poly.entity_id
_entity_poly.type
_entity_poly.pdbx_seq_one_letter_code
_entity_poly.pdbx_strand_id
1 'polypeptide(L)'
;MRRAEFYDSFNFNWETLDIMASGTSSLDAKNYLSNFKTREEALNFLEGYGYNLDDPIQNAEMFGNFQEAIQFIKKYFLKEGNPDGLDLTVPNVFYSITDVAELLLIATGNSENEITVEDSYWASILLKVMHTILHLDKDLRYRYFSTIQTQIFDRFYKYLVREGDDLFLETEDKKVRIPLVDFETKSKKTRESIIIKLLHKKENVAEELFDRIGIRFITFKKVDCLRVLKILDQNYTITVNNIKPSRSQNSLIDLECFKKDYLKIVKESMKGQLSEEDF
;
A
#
# COMPACT_ATOMS: atom_id res chain seq x y z
N MET A 1 -21.12 -46.51 11.62
CA MET A 1 -21.19 -45.85 12.95
C MET A 1 -21.87 -44.50 12.76
N ARG A 2 -22.95 -44.19 13.49
CA ARG A 2 -23.53 -42.83 13.49
C ARG A 2 -22.53 -41.90 14.19
N ARG A 3 -22.14 -40.82 13.51
CA ARG A 3 -21.31 -39.76 14.09
C ARG A 3 -22.10 -39.12 15.23
N ALA A 4 -21.46 -38.86 16.37
CA ALA A 4 -22.13 -38.23 17.50
C ALA A 4 -22.45 -36.76 17.16
N GLU A 5 -23.67 -36.29 17.48
CA GLU A 5 -24.18 -34.98 17.05
C GLU A 5 -23.35 -33.78 17.54
N PHE A 6 -22.67 -33.92 18.68
CA PHE A 6 -21.77 -32.87 19.18
C PHE A 6 -20.51 -32.71 18.32
N TYR A 7 -20.13 -33.69 17.50
CA TYR A 7 -18.90 -33.62 16.72
C TYR A 7 -18.90 -32.42 15.77
N ASP A 8 -20.03 -32.11 15.15
CA ASP A 8 -20.13 -31.01 14.18
C ASP A 8 -19.97 -29.64 14.86
N SER A 9 -20.41 -29.49 16.13
CA SER A 9 -20.22 -28.25 16.90
C SER A 9 -18.77 -28.00 17.32
N PHE A 10 -17.94 -29.04 17.36
CA PHE A 10 -16.51 -28.96 17.72
C PHE A 10 -15.57 -29.14 16.52
N ASN A 11 -16.12 -29.25 15.31
CA ASN A 11 -15.35 -29.32 14.09
C ASN A 11 -15.02 -27.91 13.60
N PHE A 12 -13.92 -27.36 14.08
CA PHE A 12 -13.48 -26.01 13.75
C PHE A 12 -12.63 -25.96 12.48
N ASN A 13 -12.83 -24.92 11.66
CA ASN A 13 -11.83 -24.50 10.70
C ASN A 13 -10.74 -23.69 11.43
N TRP A 14 -9.66 -24.37 11.81
CA TRP A 14 -8.54 -23.77 12.56
C TRP A 14 -7.90 -22.59 11.82
N GLU A 15 -7.82 -22.63 10.49
CA GLU A 15 -7.26 -21.53 9.70
C GLU A 15 -8.14 -20.27 9.81
N THR A 16 -9.47 -20.44 9.81
CA THR A 16 -10.42 -19.35 10.07
C THR A 16 -10.30 -18.82 11.49
N LEU A 17 -10.18 -19.72 12.49
CA LEU A 17 -10.01 -19.30 13.88
C LEU A 17 -8.69 -18.56 14.11
N ASP A 18 -7.60 -18.97 13.48
CA ASP A 18 -6.32 -18.28 13.58
C ASP A 18 -6.38 -16.86 13.00
N ILE A 19 -7.16 -16.65 11.94
CA ILE A 19 -7.40 -15.31 11.41
C ILE A 19 -8.23 -14.48 12.39
N MET A 20 -9.29 -15.06 12.95
CA MET A 20 -10.20 -14.36 13.86
C MET A 20 -9.57 -14.06 15.24
N ALA A 21 -8.74 -14.96 15.76
CA ALA A 21 -8.29 -14.95 17.15
C ALA A 21 -6.76 -14.82 17.33
N SER A 22 -5.97 -15.11 16.29
CA SER A 22 -4.49 -15.13 16.37
C SER A 22 -3.82 -14.01 15.56
N GLY A 23 -4.61 -13.18 14.86
CA GLY A 23 -4.09 -12.05 14.07
C GLY A 23 -3.46 -12.45 12.72
N THR A 24 -3.74 -13.67 12.24
CA THR A 24 -3.26 -14.14 10.93
C THR A 24 -4.00 -13.43 9.79
N SER A 25 -3.28 -13.13 8.70
CA SER A 25 -3.87 -12.54 7.50
C SER A 25 -4.75 -13.54 6.75
N SER A 26 -5.96 -13.13 6.36
CA SER A 26 -6.88 -13.95 5.56
C SER A 26 -6.35 -14.29 4.16
N LEU A 27 -5.33 -13.56 3.70
CA LEU A 27 -4.75 -13.68 2.36
C LEU A 27 -3.47 -14.53 2.34
N ASP A 28 -2.92 -14.81 3.52
CA ASP A 28 -1.85 -15.79 3.75
C ASP A 28 -2.40 -17.19 4.04
N ALA A 29 -3.74 -17.33 4.04
CA ALA A 29 -4.40 -18.62 4.12
C ALA A 29 -3.95 -19.51 2.95
N LYS A 30 -3.55 -20.74 3.27
CA LYS A 30 -3.13 -21.76 2.32
C LYS A 30 -4.33 -22.37 1.60
N ASN A 31 -5.48 -22.39 2.25
CA ASN A 31 -6.74 -22.83 1.65
C ASN A 31 -7.73 -21.69 1.61
N TYR A 32 -8.72 -21.81 0.72
CA TYR A 32 -9.84 -20.92 0.75
C TYR A 32 -10.62 -21.13 2.06
N LEU A 33 -10.83 -20.05 2.81
CA LEU A 33 -11.26 -20.09 4.22
C LEU A 33 -12.64 -20.70 4.44
N SER A 34 -13.46 -20.71 3.41
CA SER A 34 -14.81 -21.26 3.44
C SER A 34 -14.96 -22.31 2.36
N ASN A 35 -15.50 -23.47 2.73
CA ASN A 35 -15.86 -24.51 1.80
C ASN A 35 -17.33 -24.32 1.38
N PHE A 36 -17.53 -23.66 0.24
CA PHE A 36 -18.83 -23.43 -0.39
C PHE A 36 -19.27 -24.66 -1.15
N LYS A 37 -20.30 -25.33 -0.67
CA LYS A 37 -20.89 -26.52 -1.31
C LYS A 37 -22.06 -26.18 -2.22
N THR A 38 -22.75 -25.08 -1.95
CA THR A 38 -23.94 -24.66 -2.68
C THR A 38 -23.87 -23.19 -3.06
N ARG A 39 -24.60 -22.83 -4.11
CA ARG A 39 -24.75 -21.43 -4.52
C ARG A 39 -25.34 -20.56 -3.41
N GLU A 40 -26.26 -21.10 -2.60
CA GLU A 40 -26.86 -20.37 -1.47
C GLU A 40 -25.81 -20.02 -0.40
N GLU A 41 -24.91 -20.96 -0.06
CA GLU A 41 -23.81 -20.67 0.86
C GLU A 41 -22.88 -19.57 0.33
N ALA A 42 -22.59 -19.59 -0.98
CA ALA A 42 -21.79 -18.57 -1.64
C ALA A 42 -22.45 -17.19 -1.60
N LEU A 43 -23.77 -17.11 -1.85
CA LEU A 43 -24.54 -15.88 -1.75
C LEU A 43 -24.59 -15.33 -0.33
N ASN A 44 -24.87 -16.19 0.66
CA ASN A 44 -24.90 -15.79 2.08
C ASN A 44 -23.53 -15.24 2.53
N PHE A 45 -22.43 -15.82 2.04
CA PHE A 45 -21.11 -15.28 2.29
C PHE A 45 -20.91 -13.91 1.64
N LEU A 46 -21.30 -13.73 0.39
CA LEU A 46 -21.16 -12.44 -0.29
C LEU A 46 -22.01 -11.36 0.39
N GLU A 47 -23.22 -11.70 0.85
CA GLU A 47 -24.07 -10.80 1.63
C GLU A 47 -23.36 -10.40 2.94
N GLY A 48 -22.83 -11.37 3.69
CA GLY A 48 -22.03 -11.12 4.89
C GLY A 48 -20.73 -10.36 4.64
N TYR A 49 -20.15 -10.50 3.44
CA TYR A 49 -18.98 -9.75 2.97
C TYR A 49 -19.33 -8.31 2.57
N GLY A 50 -20.62 -7.99 2.43
CA GLY A 50 -21.14 -6.66 2.16
C GLY A 50 -21.67 -6.43 0.74
N TYR A 51 -21.96 -7.51 -0.01
CA TYR A 51 -22.52 -7.45 -1.37
C TYR A 51 -23.76 -8.32 -1.49
N ASN A 52 -24.91 -7.69 -1.69
CA ASN A 52 -26.14 -8.39 -2.04
C ASN A 52 -26.22 -8.55 -3.57
N LEU A 53 -26.04 -9.78 -4.08
CA LEU A 53 -26.10 -10.04 -5.53
C LEU A 53 -27.53 -10.03 -6.12
N ASP A 54 -28.57 -10.01 -5.28
CA ASP A 54 -29.95 -9.80 -5.73
C ASP A 54 -30.21 -8.33 -6.08
N ASP A 55 -29.38 -7.40 -5.58
CA ASP A 55 -29.36 -6.01 -6.03
C ASP A 55 -28.57 -5.89 -7.35
N PRO A 56 -29.21 -5.51 -8.47
CA PRO A 56 -28.55 -5.40 -9.76
C PRO A 56 -27.35 -4.45 -9.78
N ILE A 57 -27.34 -3.42 -8.94
CA ILE A 57 -26.25 -2.44 -8.87
C ILE A 57 -25.02 -3.08 -8.21
N GLN A 58 -25.21 -3.73 -7.07
CA GLN A 58 -24.13 -4.40 -6.34
C GLN A 58 -23.61 -5.61 -7.11
N ASN A 59 -24.49 -6.34 -7.81
CA ASN A 59 -24.10 -7.42 -8.69
C ASN A 59 -23.22 -6.90 -9.85
N ALA A 60 -23.62 -5.82 -10.52
CA ALA A 60 -22.81 -5.19 -11.55
C ALA A 60 -21.46 -4.65 -11.01
N GLU A 61 -21.43 -4.08 -9.80
CA GLU A 61 -20.19 -3.66 -9.13
C GLU A 61 -19.26 -4.86 -8.89
N MET A 62 -19.77 -5.94 -8.32
CA MET A 62 -18.99 -7.15 -8.05
C MET A 62 -18.46 -7.80 -9.34
N PHE A 63 -19.30 -7.89 -10.38
CA PHE A 63 -18.88 -8.40 -11.68
C PHE A 63 -17.84 -7.49 -12.35
N GLY A 64 -17.97 -6.17 -12.21
CA GLY A 64 -16.97 -5.20 -12.67
C GLY A 64 -15.60 -5.42 -11.99
N ASN A 65 -15.59 -5.67 -10.68
CA ASN A 65 -14.38 -6.00 -9.94
C ASN A 65 -13.76 -7.33 -10.39
N PHE A 66 -14.58 -8.33 -10.71
CA PHE A 66 -14.10 -9.59 -11.29
C PHE A 66 -13.41 -9.38 -12.64
N GLN A 67 -14.04 -8.64 -13.55
CA GLN A 67 -13.45 -8.30 -14.85
C GLN A 67 -12.15 -7.49 -14.69
N GLU A 68 -12.14 -6.54 -13.76
CA GLU A 68 -10.93 -5.78 -13.43
C GLU A 68 -9.81 -6.68 -12.92
N ALA A 69 -10.11 -7.65 -12.06
CA ALA A 69 -9.11 -8.59 -11.56
C ALA A 69 -8.49 -9.42 -12.67
N ILE A 70 -9.28 -9.90 -13.64
CA ILE A 70 -8.78 -10.59 -14.84
C ILE A 70 -7.81 -9.69 -15.61
N GLN A 71 -8.23 -8.46 -15.93
CA GLN A 71 -7.41 -7.52 -16.70
C GLN A 71 -6.13 -7.14 -15.96
N PHE A 72 -6.21 -6.96 -14.64
CA PHE A 72 -5.07 -6.68 -13.80
C PHE A 72 -4.04 -7.81 -13.85
N ILE A 73 -4.49 -9.07 -13.72
CA ILE A 73 -3.59 -10.23 -13.79
C ILE A 73 -2.92 -10.31 -15.16
N LYS A 74 -3.69 -10.16 -16.25
CA LYS A 74 -3.18 -10.17 -17.62
C LYS A 74 -2.12 -9.10 -17.85
N LYS A 75 -2.41 -7.87 -17.41
CA LYS A 75 -1.55 -6.70 -17.59
C LYS A 75 -0.23 -6.81 -16.82
N TYR A 76 -0.24 -7.36 -15.61
CA TYR A 76 0.93 -7.30 -14.72
C TYR A 76 1.70 -8.61 -14.57
N PHE A 77 1.01 -9.76 -14.62
CA PHE A 77 1.62 -11.06 -14.31
C PHE A 77 1.77 -12.00 -15.50
N LEU A 78 1.06 -11.76 -16.62
CA LEU A 78 1.06 -12.67 -17.77
C LEU A 78 1.75 -12.06 -18.99
N LYS A 79 2.32 -12.91 -19.85
CA LYS A 79 2.92 -12.52 -21.13
C LYS A 79 1.98 -11.78 -22.06
N GLU A 80 0.67 -12.03 -21.93
CA GLU A 80 -0.36 -11.37 -22.74
C GLU A 80 -0.33 -9.84 -22.61
N GLY A 81 -0.06 -9.32 -21.41
CA GLY A 81 -0.01 -7.88 -21.15
C GLY A 81 1.36 -7.34 -20.74
N ASN A 82 2.30 -8.21 -20.35
CA ASN A 82 3.65 -7.85 -19.91
C ASN A 82 4.69 -8.81 -20.52
N PRO A 83 5.62 -8.35 -21.37
CA PRO A 83 6.64 -9.22 -21.99
C PRO A 83 7.47 -10.04 -20.99
N ASP A 84 7.67 -9.52 -19.78
CA ASP A 84 8.41 -10.19 -18.69
C ASP A 84 7.52 -11.08 -17.81
N GLY A 85 6.25 -11.24 -18.17
CA GLY A 85 5.25 -12.01 -17.42
C GLY A 85 5.41 -13.53 -17.55
N LEU A 86 4.57 -14.25 -16.81
CA LEU A 86 4.47 -15.71 -16.87
C LEU A 86 3.84 -16.15 -18.18
N ASP A 87 4.35 -17.25 -18.73
CA ASP A 87 3.83 -17.88 -19.95
C ASP A 87 2.60 -18.75 -19.63
N LEU A 88 1.57 -18.10 -19.12
CA LEU A 88 0.29 -18.68 -18.75
C LEU A 88 -0.83 -17.83 -19.33
N THR A 89 -2.00 -18.44 -19.49
CA THR A 89 -3.20 -17.76 -19.97
C THR A 89 -4.35 -18.01 -19.00
N VAL A 90 -5.23 -17.03 -18.84
CA VAL A 90 -6.44 -17.21 -18.02
C VAL A 90 -7.34 -18.25 -18.69
N PRO A 91 -7.76 -19.32 -17.98
CA PRO A 91 -8.59 -20.36 -18.57
C PRO A 91 -9.92 -19.85 -19.13
N ASN A 92 -10.40 -20.48 -20.20
CA ASN A 92 -11.59 -20.00 -20.93
C ASN A 92 -12.87 -20.01 -20.09
N VAL A 93 -12.96 -20.90 -19.08
CA VAL A 93 -14.12 -20.99 -18.19
C VAL A 93 -14.42 -19.67 -17.48
N PHE A 94 -13.41 -18.86 -17.17
CA PHE A 94 -13.58 -17.57 -16.50
C PHE A 94 -14.21 -16.49 -17.38
N TYR A 95 -14.12 -16.63 -18.71
CA TYR A 95 -14.79 -15.71 -19.64
C TYR A 95 -16.28 -16.04 -19.84
N SER A 96 -16.71 -17.26 -19.49
CA SER A 96 -18.12 -17.66 -19.51
C SER A 96 -18.86 -17.37 -18.20
N ILE A 97 -18.15 -16.97 -17.13
CA ILE A 97 -18.78 -16.64 -15.86
C ILE A 97 -19.63 -15.38 -16.01
N THR A 98 -20.89 -15.46 -15.58
CA THR A 98 -21.85 -14.34 -15.53
C THR A 98 -22.29 -14.01 -14.11
N ASP A 99 -22.01 -14.89 -13.15
CA ASP A 99 -22.33 -14.75 -11.73
C ASP A 99 -21.05 -15.01 -10.91
N VAL A 100 -20.65 -14.05 -10.09
CA VAL A 100 -19.44 -14.15 -9.26
C VAL A 100 -19.57 -15.23 -8.18
N ALA A 101 -20.78 -15.64 -7.79
CA ALA A 101 -20.95 -16.78 -6.89
C ALA A 101 -20.37 -18.07 -7.47
N GLU A 102 -20.37 -18.23 -8.79
CA GLU A 102 -19.76 -19.38 -9.47
C GLU A 102 -18.24 -19.43 -9.24
N LEU A 103 -17.58 -18.29 -9.16
CA LEU A 103 -16.14 -18.20 -8.87
C LEU A 103 -15.80 -18.82 -7.52
N LEU A 104 -16.67 -18.64 -6.52
CA LEU A 104 -16.51 -19.23 -5.18
C LEU A 104 -16.64 -20.75 -5.22
N LEU A 105 -17.58 -21.27 -6.02
CA LEU A 105 -17.79 -22.71 -6.20
C LEU A 105 -16.65 -23.37 -6.98
N ILE A 106 -16.11 -22.70 -7.99
CA ILE A 106 -14.92 -23.18 -8.73
C ILE A 106 -13.71 -23.25 -7.80
N ALA A 107 -13.50 -22.23 -6.96
CA ALA A 107 -12.39 -22.19 -6.00
C ALA A 107 -12.44 -23.33 -4.96
N THR A 108 -13.64 -23.82 -4.61
CA THR A 108 -13.83 -24.90 -3.62
C THR A 108 -14.03 -26.27 -4.25
N GLY A 109 -14.06 -26.38 -5.58
CA GLY A 109 -14.24 -27.65 -6.26
C GLY A 109 -15.69 -28.14 -6.32
N ASN A 110 -16.68 -27.26 -6.07
CA ASN A 110 -18.10 -27.60 -6.02
C ASN A 110 -18.93 -26.92 -7.14
N SER A 111 -18.28 -26.50 -8.24
CA SER A 111 -18.99 -26.05 -9.45
C SER A 111 -19.79 -27.21 -10.06
N GLU A 112 -20.94 -26.89 -10.64
CA GLU A 112 -21.75 -27.86 -11.39
C GLU A 112 -21.07 -28.26 -12.73
N ASN A 113 -20.15 -27.43 -13.22
CA ASN A 113 -19.41 -27.68 -14.45
C ASN A 113 -18.19 -28.58 -14.20
N GLU A 114 -17.74 -29.29 -15.24
CA GLU A 114 -16.46 -30.01 -15.18
C GLU A 114 -15.31 -29.01 -15.02
N ILE A 115 -14.75 -28.95 -13.81
CA ILE A 115 -13.64 -28.08 -13.44
C ILE A 115 -12.38 -28.89 -13.16
N THR A 116 -11.25 -28.36 -13.61
CA THR A 116 -9.93 -28.93 -13.31
C THR A 116 -9.39 -28.38 -12.00
N VAL A 117 -8.36 -29.04 -11.46
CA VAL A 117 -7.61 -28.52 -10.30
C VAL A 117 -6.96 -27.17 -10.62
N GLU A 118 -6.58 -26.95 -11.88
CA GLU A 118 -6.02 -25.68 -12.33
C GLU A 118 -7.05 -24.55 -12.24
N ASP A 119 -8.31 -24.82 -12.59
CA ASP A 119 -9.40 -23.85 -12.49
C ASP A 119 -9.63 -23.42 -11.03
N SER A 120 -9.56 -24.35 -10.07
CA SER A 120 -9.67 -23.99 -8.64
C SER A 120 -8.54 -23.07 -8.18
N TYR A 121 -7.31 -23.26 -8.68
CA TYR A 121 -6.20 -22.35 -8.37
C TYR A 121 -6.39 -20.98 -9.02
N TRP A 122 -6.81 -20.92 -10.28
CA TRP A 122 -7.11 -19.66 -10.96
C TRP A 122 -8.24 -18.88 -10.28
N ALA A 123 -9.31 -19.57 -9.87
CA ALA A 123 -10.40 -18.96 -9.13
C ALA A 123 -9.91 -18.36 -7.81
N SER A 124 -9.05 -19.08 -7.08
CA SER A 124 -8.44 -18.59 -5.83
C SER A 124 -7.53 -17.36 -6.07
N ILE A 125 -6.75 -17.36 -7.14
CA ILE A 125 -5.91 -16.21 -7.53
C ILE A 125 -6.78 -15.00 -7.86
N LEU A 126 -7.86 -15.19 -8.63
CA LEU A 126 -8.82 -14.14 -8.99
C LEU A 126 -9.48 -13.56 -7.74
N LEU A 127 -9.99 -14.41 -6.85
CA LEU A 127 -10.60 -13.98 -5.58
C LEU A 127 -9.62 -13.19 -4.71
N LYS A 128 -8.34 -13.56 -4.68
CA LYS A 128 -7.30 -12.82 -3.94
C LYS A 128 -7.08 -11.41 -4.50
N VAL A 129 -7.04 -11.28 -5.83
CA VAL A 129 -6.90 -9.97 -6.50
C VAL A 129 -8.17 -9.12 -6.31
N MET A 130 -9.35 -9.73 -6.48
CA MET A 130 -10.64 -9.07 -6.22
C MET A 130 -10.73 -8.55 -4.80
N HIS A 131 -10.44 -9.39 -3.79
CA HIS A 131 -10.43 -8.98 -2.40
C HIS A 131 -9.53 -7.75 -2.18
N THR A 132 -8.31 -7.76 -2.75
CA THR A 132 -7.38 -6.64 -2.62
C THR A 132 -7.94 -5.35 -3.25
N ILE A 133 -8.57 -5.46 -4.42
CA ILE A 133 -9.24 -4.35 -5.10
C ILE A 133 -10.38 -3.79 -4.23
N LEU A 134 -11.26 -4.66 -3.75
CA LEU A 134 -12.42 -4.28 -2.93
C LEU A 134 -12.00 -3.56 -1.64
N HIS A 135 -10.99 -4.07 -0.95
CA HIS A 135 -10.45 -3.44 0.25
C HIS A 135 -9.81 -2.08 -0.04
N LEU A 136 -9.19 -1.90 -1.20
CA LEU A 136 -8.63 -0.62 -1.61
C LEU A 136 -9.73 0.41 -1.91
N ASP A 137 -10.78 0.01 -2.62
CA ASP A 137 -11.84 0.91 -3.08
C ASP A 137 -12.77 1.39 -1.95
N LYS A 138 -12.91 0.59 -0.89
CA LYS A 138 -13.65 1.02 0.32
C LYS A 138 -12.81 1.90 1.26
N ASP A 139 -11.55 2.24 0.94
CA ASP A 139 -10.74 3.17 1.73
C ASP A 139 -11.25 4.62 1.59
N LEU A 140 -11.97 5.09 2.63
CA LEU A 140 -12.54 6.45 2.68
C LEU A 140 -11.50 7.56 2.49
N ARG A 141 -10.22 7.32 2.82
CA ARG A 141 -9.15 8.31 2.63
C ARG A 141 -8.92 8.63 1.17
N TYR A 142 -9.27 7.73 0.25
CA TYR A 142 -9.12 7.96 -1.19
C TYR A 142 -9.95 9.16 -1.67
N ARG A 143 -11.15 9.35 -1.10
CA ARG A 143 -12.06 10.46 -1.46
C ARG A 143 -11.48 11.83 -1.11
N TYR A 144 -10.73 11.91 -0.02
CA TYR A 144 -10.13 13.16 0.47
C TYR A 144 -8.65 13.30 0.12
N PHE A 145 -8.11 12.37 -0.67
CA PHE A 145 -6.68 12.26 -0.86
C PHE A 145 -6.06 13.50 -1.52
N SER A 146 -6.74 14.08 -2.51
CA SER A 146 -6.29 15.32 -3.15
C SER A 146 -6.18 16.47 -2.16
N THR A 147 -7.21 16.65 -1.32
CA THR A 147 -7.23 17.68 -0.27
C THR A 147 -6.12 17.46 0.76
N ILE A 148 -5.94 16.23 1.22
CA ILE A 148 -4.85 15.86 2.15
C ILE A 148 -3.48 16.17 1.53
N GLN A 149 -3.30 15.83 0.26
CA GLN A 149 -2.05 16.07 -0.47
C GLN A 149 -1.74 17.55 -0.61
N THR A 150 -2.71 18.37 -1.01
CA THR A 150 -2.56 19.83 -1.08
C THR A 150 -2.18 20.42 0.27
N GLN A 151 -2.91 20.06 1.33
CA GLN A 151 -2.63 20.57 2.69
C GLN A 151 -1.20 20.24 3.15
N ILE A 152 -0.71 19.03 2.82
CA ILE A 152 0.66 18.64 3.16
C ILE A 152 1.66 19.43 2.31
N PHE A 153 1.50 19.43 0.99
CA PHE A 153 2.47 20.03 0.07
C PHE A 153 2.59 21.55 0.20
N ASP A 154 1.48 22.26 0.43
CA ASP A 154 1.47 23.72 0.59
C ASP A 154 2.37 24.17 1.74
N ARG A 155 2.47 23.36 2.81
CA ARG A 155 3.37 23.64 3.94
C ARG A 155 4.85 23.61 3.55
N PHE A 156 5.22 22.80 2.56
CA PHE A 156 6.59 22.73 2.06
C PHE A 156 6.85 23.78 0.97
N TYR A 157 5.89 23.97 0.05
CA TYR A 157 6.00 24.97 -1.02
C TYR A 157 6.17 26.39 -0.49
N LYS A 158 5.57 26.71 0.68
CA LYS A 158 5.73 28.01 1.34
C LYS A 158 7.19 28.46 1.52
N TYR A 159 8.11 27.51 1.70
CA TYR A 159 9.53 27.78 1.98
C TYR A 159 10.43 27.56 0.75
N LEU A 160 9.86 27.15 -0.38
CA LEU A 160 10.60 26.91 -1.62
C LEU A 160 10.55 28.15 -2.50
N VAL A 161 11.73 28.63 -2.90
CA VAL A 161 11.90 29.81 -3.74
C VAL A 161 12.68 29.43 -4.99
N ARG A 162 12.18 29.84 -6.16
CA ARG A 162 12.89 29.70 -7.44
C ARG A 162 13.32 31.08 -7.93
N GLU A 163 14.60 31.23 -8.22
CA GLU A 163 15.19 32.44 -8.81
C GLU A 163 15.89 32.04 -10.11
N GLY A 164 15.24 32.27 -11.25
CA GLY A 164 15.72 31.73 -12.53
C GLY A 164 15.68 30.20 -12.52
N ASP A 165 16.81 29.58 -12.83
CA ASP A 165 16.99 28.12 -12.82
C ASP A 165 17.35 27.55 -11.43
N ASP A 166 17.72 28.42 -10.49
CA ASP A 166 18.16 28.00 -9.16
C ASP A 166 16.98 27.81 -8.20
N LEU A 167 17.06 26.76 -7.38
CA LEU A 167 16.06 26.40 -6.38
C LEU A 167 16.64 26.50 -4.97
N PHE A 168 15.88 27.10 -4.06
CA PHE A 168 16.31 27.30 -2.68
C PHE A 168 15.22 26.92 -1.68
N LEU A 169 15.66 26.44 -0.51
CA LEU A 169 14.86 26.37 0.70
C LEU A 169 15.23 27.53 1.61
N GLU A 170 14.25 28.36 1.96
CA GLU A 170 14.44 29.60 2.72
C GLU A 170 13.57 29.62 3.98
N THR A 171 14.09 30.23 5.06
CA THR A 171 13.30 30.52 6.25
C THR A 171 12.38 31.72 6.03
N GLU A 172 11.29 31.82 6.81
CA GLU A 172 10.36 32.97 6.74
C GLU A 172 11.06 34.33 6.94
N ASP A 173 12.08 34.37 7.79
CA ASP A 173 12.88 35.57 8.06
C ASP A 173 14.03 35.79 7.06
N LYS A 174 14.14 34.94 6.02
CA LYS A 174 15.15 34.98 4.95
C LYS A 174 16.61 34.97 5.42
N LYS A 175 16.88 34.61 6.68
CA LYS A 175 18.26 34.57 7.22
C LYS A 175 19.02 33.33 6.80
N VAL A 176 18.32 32.23 6.56
CA VAL A 176 18.94 30.97 6.15
C VAL A 176 18.38 30.57 4.78
N ARG A 177 19.31 30.40 3.84
CA ARG A 177 19.04 29.97 2.47
C ARG A 177 19.90 28.75 2.15
N ILE A 178 19.27 27.69 1.66
CA ILE A 178 19.95 26.45 1.28
C ILE A 178 19.70 26.21 -0.21
N PRO A 179 20.75 26.17 -1.05
CA PRO A 179 20.60 25.78 -2.44
C PRO A 179 20.23 24.31 -2.54
N LEU A 180 19.20 24.01 -3.33
CA LEU A 180 18.73 22.68 -3.65
C LEU A 180 19.10 22.36 -5.09
N VAL A 181 19.51 21.12 -5.34
CA VAL A 181 19.64 20.59 -6.71
C VAL A 181 18.25 20.47 -7.31
N ASP A 182 17.32 19.88 -6.56
CA ASP A 182 15.94 19.72 -6.98
C ASP A 182 15.02 19.43 -5.78
N PHE A 183 13.72 19.61 -6.02
CA PHE A 183 12.66 19.24 -5.10
C PHE A 183 11.59 18.46 -5.86
N GLU A 184 11.42 17.20 -5.49
CA GLU A 184 10.46 16.31 -6.11
C GLU A 184 9.32 16.02 -5.14
N THR A 185 8.09 16.20 -5.63
CA THR A 185 6.91 15.59 -5.00
C THR A 185 6.54 14.34 -5.76
N LYS A 186 6.50 13.20 -5.07
CA LYS A 186 5.86 12.02 -5.65
C LYS A 186 4.37 12.20 -5.54
N SER A 187 3.75 12.56 -6.67
CA SER A 187 2.30 12.52 -6.81
C SER A 187 1.79 11.10 -6.58
N LYS A 188 0.57 11.02 -6.06
CA LYS A 188 -0.21 9.83 -5.73
C LYS A 188 0.27 8.57 -6.43
N LYS A 189 0.68 7.56 -5.66
CA LYS A 189 0.94 6.21 -6.18
C LYS A 189 -0.28 5.72 -6.95
N THR A 190 -0.08 5.19 -8.17
CA THR A 190 -1.22 4.71 -8.99
C THR A 190 -1.99 3.62 -8.25
N ARG A 191 -3.31 3.54 -8.46
CA ARG A 191 -4.17 2.51 -7.85
C ARG A 191 -3.60 1.11 -8.08
N GLU A 192 -3.18 0.84 -9.30
CA GLU A 192 -2.54 -0.41 -9.70
C GLU A 192 -1.24 -0.70 -8.91
N SER A 193 -0.37 0.30 -8.74
CA SER A 193 0.86 0.14 -7.94
C SER A 193 0.59 -0.08 -6.46
N ILE A 194 -0.55 0.38 -5.95
CA ILE A 194 -1.01 0.09 -4.59
C ILE A 194 -1.45 -1.37 -4.52
N ILE A 195 -2.27 -1.85 -5.47
CA ILE A 195 -2.71 -3.24 -5.54
C ILE A 195 -1.52 -4.19 -5.59
N ILE A 196 -0.51 -3.94 -6.45
CA ILE A 196 0.71 -4.76 -6.52
C ILE A 196 1.42 -4.82 -5.16
N LYS A 197 1.59 -3.66 -4.51
CA LYS A 197 2.27 -3.59 -3.20
C LYS A 197 1.50 -4.30 -2.10
N LEU A 198 0.18 -4.22 -2.15
CA LEU A 198 -0.73 -4.91 -1.27
C LEU A 198 -0.58 -6.43 -1.45
N LEU A 199 -0.72 -6.94 -2.68
CA LEU A 199 -0.54 -8.36 -3.00
C LEU A 199 0.83 -8.94 -2.56
N HIS A 200 1.88 -8.12 -2.52
CA HIS A 200 3.21 -8.52 -2.06
C HIS A 200 3.36 -8.52 -0.52
N LYS A 201 2.57 -7.75 0.23
CA LYS A 201 2.65 -7.66 1.69
C LYS A 201 1.78 -8.73 2.34
N LYS A 202 2.37 -9.53 3.22
CA LYS A 202 1.70 -10.59 4.01
C LYS A 202 0.39 -10.14 4.69
N GLU A 203 0.42 -9.01 5.40
CA GLU A 203 -0.73 -8.53 6.17
C GLU A 203 -1.78 -7.76 5.34
N ASN A 204 -1.44 -7.35 4.12
CA ASN A 204 -2.32 -6.70 3.16
C ASN A 204 -3.22 -5.54 3.69
N VAL A 205 -2.83 -4.90 4.79
CA VAL A 205 -3.59 -3.80 5.40
C VAL A 205 -3.30 -2.49 4.65
N ALA A 206 -4.31 -1.96 3.97
CA ALA A 206 -4.23 -0.67 3.27
C ALA A 206 -3.82 0.48 4.20
N GLU A 207 -4.14 0.39 5.49
CA GLU A 207 -3.75 1.36 6.53
C GLU A 207 -2.24 1.55 6.69
N GLU A 208 -1.44 0.53 6.37
CA GLU A 208 0.02 0.58 6.52
C GLU A 208 0.79 1.08 5.28
N LEU A 209 0.10 1.77 4.37
CA LEU A 209 0.71 2.40 3.20
C LEU A 209 1.29 3.77 3.58
N PHE A 210 2.53 3.78 4.08
CA PHE A 210 3.25 5.00 4.47
C PHE A 210 3.82 5.81 3.28
N ASP A 211 3.82 5.26 2.07
CA ASP A 211 4.40 5.87 0.85
C ASP A 211 3.36 6.49 -0.08
N ARG A 212 2.18 6.86 0.45
CA ARG A 212 1.12 7.47 -0.38
C ARG A 212 1.49 8.88 -0.83
N ILE A 213 2.16 9.63 0.03
CA ILE A 213 2.64 11.00 -0.23
C ILE A 213 4.14 11.02 0.03
N GLY A 214 4.91 11.41 -0.97
CA GLY A 214 6.37 11.44 -0.89
C GLY A 214 6.90 12.82 -1.22
N ILE A 215 7.85 13.29 -0.41
CA ILE A 215 8.56 14.54 -0.61
C ILE A 215 10.05 14.23 -0.60
N ARG A 216 10.78 14.78 -1.56
CA ARG A 216 12.22 14.59 -1.69
C ARG A 216 12.91 15.93 -1.90
N PHE A 217 13.81 16.25 -0.97
CA PHE A 217 14.79 17.31 -1.11
C PHE A 217 16.10 16.71 -1.63
N ILE A 218 16.68 17.32 -2.66
CA ILE A 218 17.97 16.91 -3.20
C ILE A 218 18.93 18.08 -2.97
N THR A 219 19.96 17.86 -2.16
CA THR A 219 20.95 18.88 -1.77
C THR A 219 22.31 18.60 -2.43
N PHE A 220 23.13 19.64 -2.57
CA PHE A 220 24.50 19.50 -3.11
C PHE A 220 25.44 18.82 -2.11
N LYS A 221 25.29 19.11 -0.81
CA LYS A 221 26.15 18.57 0.27
C LYS A 221 25.33 17.76 1.25
N LYS A 222 25.99 16.80 1.91
CA LYS A 222 25.38 15.99 2.98
C LYS A 222 24.96 16.85 4.18
N VAL A 223 25.78 17.82 4.58
CA VAL A 223 25.46 18.72 5.71
C VAL A 223 24.20 19.54 5.46
N ASP A 224 23.92 19.88 4.20
CA ASP A 224 22.70 20.60 3.83
C ASP A 224 21.44 19.76 4.09
N CYS A 225 21.51 18.43 4.05
CA CYS A 225 20.39 17.57 4.48
C CYS A 225 20.01 17.83 5.95
N LEU A 226 21.01 17.99 6.82
CA LEU A 226 20.76 18.29 8.25
C LEU A 226 20.23 19.72 8.42
N ARG A 227 20.72 20.68 7.62
CA ARG A 227 20.21 22.05 7.60
C ARG A 227 18.76 22.11 7.13
N VAL A 228 18.37 21.32 6.12
CA VAL A 228 16.98 21.16 5.68
C VAL A 228 16.11 20.63 6.81
N LEU A 229 16.52 19.55 7.48
CA LEU A 229 15.76 19.01 8.63
C LEU A 229 15.57 20.06 9.73
N LYS A 230 16.62 20.85 10.02
CA LYS A 230 16.55 21.95 10.99
C LYS A 230 15.52 23.01 10.58
N ILE A 231 15.51 23.45 9.31
CA ILE A 231 14.52 24.42 8.80
C ILE A 231 13.10 23.86 8.93
N LEU A 232 12.89 22.59 8.57
CA LEU A 232 11.57 21.95 8.61
C LEU A 232 11.03 21.81 10.03
N ASP A 233 11.89 21.54 11.01
CA ASP A 233 11.54 21.48 12.43
C ASP A 233 11.26 22.88 13.02
N GLN A 234 12.16 23.85 12.77
CA GLN A 234 12.05 25.21 13.31
C GLN A 234 10.80 25.96 12.83
N ASN A 235 10.36 25.69 11.60
CA ASN A 235 9.15 26.30 11.02
C ASN A 235 7.89 25.46 11.25
N TYR A 236 7.97 24.41 12.07
CA TYR A 236 6.90 23.44 12.31
C TYR A 236 6.31 22.86 11.01
N THR A 237 7.07 22.80 9.92
CA THR A 237 6.65 22.13 8.68
C THR A 237 6.54 20.62 8.92
N ILE A 238 7.48 20.07 9.69
CA ILE A 238 7.42 18.73 10.26
C ILE A 238 7.38 18.85 11.78
N THR A 239 6.48 18.12 12.42
CA THR A 239 6.41 18.05 13.89
C THR A 239 7.03 16.75 14.35
N VAL A 240 8.17 16.81 15.06
CA VAL A 240 8.91 15.63 15.50
C VAL A 240 8.08 14.67 16.36
N ASN A 241 7.13 15.19 17.14
CA ASN A 241 6.23 14.38 17.98
C ASN A 241 5.28 13.48 17.17
N ASN A 242 5.06 13.78 15.89
CA ASN A 242 4.20 13.00 15.00
C ASN A 242 4.98 11.95 14.19
N ILE A 243 6.30 11.87 14.37
CA ILE A 243 7.13 10.89 13.66
C ILE A 243 6.96 9.53 14.32
N LYS A 244 6.56 8.51 13.54
CA LYS A 244 6.43 7.12 14.01
C LYS A 244 7.82 6.56 14.37
N PRO A 245 8.10 6.20 15.64
CA PRO A 245 9.36 5.55 16.02
C PRO A 245 9.51 4.24 15.23
N SER A 246 10.74 3.87 14.81
CA SER A 246 11.11 2.74 13.93
C SER A 246 11.00 2.93 12.40
N ARG A 247 10.44 4.05 11.92
CA ARG A 247 10.27 4.29 10.47
C ARG A 247 11.24 5.32 9.88
N SER A 248 11.99 6.01 10.72
CA SER A 248 13.06 6.90 10.30
C SER A 248 14.33 6.10 10.03
N GLN A 249 14.94 6.30 8.87
CA GLN A 249 16.22 5.69 8.49
C GLN A 249 17.19 6.78 8.05
N ASN A 250 18.44 6.67 8.49
CA ASN A 250 19.51 7.55 8.06
C ASN A 250 20.67 6.71 7.51
N SER A 251 20.87 6.80 6.20
CA SER A 251 21.98 6.17 5.48
C SER A 251 23.00 7.18 4.94
N LEU A 252 22.79 8.48 5.19
CA LEU A 252 23.62 9.55 4.60
C LEU A 252 24.79 9.94 5.50
N ILE A 253 24.54 10.04 6.81
CA ILE A 253 25.46 10.61 7.81
C ILE A 253 25.41 9.78 9.09
N ASP A 254 26.56 9.39 9.62
CA ASP A 254 26.65 8.91 11.00
C ASP A 254 26.50 10.08 11.97
N LEU A 255 25.37 10.14 12.67
CA LEU A 255 25.03 11.25 13.57
C LEU A 255 25.92 11.31 14.81
N GLU A 256 26.40 10.18 15.32
CA GLU A 256 27.24 10.17 16.52
C GLU A 256 28.63 10.71 16.20
N CYS A 257 29.22 10.26 15.09
CA CYS A 257 30.49 10.80 14.61
C CYS A 257 30.36 12.30 14.28
N PHE A 258 29.33 12.67 13.51
CA PHE A 258 29.09 14.07 13.13
C PHE A 258 28.93 14.97 14.36
N LYS A 259 28.14 14.56 15.36
CA LYS A 259 27.90 15.35 16.58
C LYS A 259 29.18 15.62 17.35
N LYS A 260 30.07 14.63 17.47
CA LYS A 260 31.35 14.78 18.18
C LYS A 260 32.23 15.84 17.54
N ASP A 261 32.40 15.76 16.22
CA ASP A 261 33.26 16.69 15.48
C ASP A 261 32.63 18.08 15.37
N TYR A 262 31.32 18.14 15.12
CA TYR A 262 30.55 19.38 15.11
C TYR A 262 30.70 20.16 16.44
N LEU A 263 30.57 19.49 17.58
CA LEU A 263 30.74 20.15 18.89
C LEU A 263 32.16 20.70 19.11
N LYS A 264 33.17 20.08 18.50
CA LYS A 264 34.55 20.58 18.55
C LYS A 264 34.70 21.84 17.69
N ILE A 265 34.23 21.79 16.44
CA ILE A 265 34.27 22.91 15.49
C ILE A 265 33.48 24.11 16.05
N VAL A 266 32.30 23.88 16.61
CA VAL A 266 31.51 24.96 17.24
C VAL A 266 32.26 25.62 18.39
N LYS A 267 32.93 24.85 19.25
CA LYS A 267 33.75 25.41 20.35
C LYS A 267 34.94 26.23 19.84
N GLU A 268 35.53 25.86 18.71
CA GLU A 268 36.63 26.61 18.08
C GLU A 268 36.10 27.89 17.40
N SER A 269 34.95 27.80 16.72
CA SER A 269 34.29 28.96 16.09
C SER A 269 33.89 30.04 17.12
N MET A 270 33.37 29.63 18.29
CA MET A 270 33.01 30.56 19.38
C MET A 270 34.21 31.30 19.97
N LYS A 271 35.44 30.79 19.78
CA LYS A 271 36.68 31.47 20.17
C LYS A 271 37.17 32.46 19.10
N GLY A 272 36.42 32.66 18.02
CA GLY A 272 36.75 33.56 16.91
C GLY A 272 37.82 33.02 15.96
N GLN A 273 38.01 31.69 15.93
CA GLN A 273 39.13 31.07 15.21
C GLN A 273 38.78 30.54 13.81
N LEU A 274 37.53 30.66 13.35
CA LEU A 274 37.07 30.11 12.07
C LEU A 274 36.20 31.12 11.32
N SER A 275 36.42 31.28 10.02
CA SER A 275 35.50 31.98 9.11
C SER A 275 34.32 31.08 8.70
N GLU A 276 33.29 31.64 8.06
CA GLU A 276 32.14 30.84 7.57
C GLU A 276 32.54 29.81 6.50
N GLU A 277 33.56 30.10 5.68
CA GLU A 277 34.08 29.14 4.69
C GLU A 277 34.91 28.02 5.34
N ASP A 278 35.57 28.30 6.47
CA ASP A 278 36.38 27.32 7.22
C ASP A 278 35.54 26.41 8.14
N PHE A 279 34.29 26.79 8.44
CA PHE A 279 33.35 26.08 9.32
C PHE A 279 32.55 24.99 8.61
#